data_AF-A0A226DSR8-F1
#
_entry.id   AF-A0A226DSR8-F1
#
_cell.length_a   1.000
_cell.length_b   1.000
_cell.length_c   1.000
_cell.angle_alpha   90.00
_cell.angle_beta   90.00
_cell.angle_gamma   90.00
#
_symmetry.space_group_name_H-M   'P 1'
#
loop_
_entity.id
_entity.type
_entity.pdbx_description
1 polymer ?
#
loop_
_entity_poly.entity_id
_entity_poly.type
_entity_poly.pdbx_seq_one_letter_code
_entity_poly.pdbx_strand_id
1 'polypeptide(L)'
;MAPRCRVILVIDADSFEVQVYQKKEEWKYTIGGPCVVAINDNPTGSIDCDHNFDTSVYFFLEKEEYRLLDGMGFAQKVVKFIEQEAKIISSAGISSNKLLAKVACKYNKPNGITALTRQGFNRICSDIDFRDLTGLGGDLGEKVENLFGQLYLNQLRNMLNFTWNLNCLANWVGYEDTEYVREIANGICYQEVEDKLMFDGLNCGRGYLKIETKGDFRSELNYLAQNLKDRLNLEVKYNKRFAKNVLVQYTRRTLGGIYTESFNVEFNPVTDFGFDGEGSL
;
A
#
# COMPACT_ATOMS: atom_id res chain seq x y z
N MET A 1 6.72 -22.09 2.89
CA MET A 1 5.63 -22.21 1.90
C MET A 1 5.96 -21.23 0.77
N ALA A 2 5.90 -21.63 -0.49
CA ALA A 2 6.22 -20.75 -1.62
C ALA A 2 5.21 -19.59 -1.73
N PRO A 3 5.61 -18.32 -1.94
CA PRO A 3 4.65 -17.25 -2.20
C PRO A 3 3.80 -17.59 -3.43
N ARG A 4 2.47 -17.54 -3.27
CA ARG A 4 1.46 -17.92 -4.27
C ARG A 4 1.16 -16.80 -5.29
N CYS A 5 1.68 -15.59 -5.09
CA CYS A 5 1.60 -14.51 -6.07
C CYS A 5 2.78 -14.58 -7.05
N ARG A 6 2.50 -14.32 -8.33
CA ARG A 6 3.52 -14.39 -9.40
C ARG A 6 3.68 -13.08 -10.16
N VAL A 7 2.63 -12.29 -10.26
CA VAL A 7 2.68 -10.89 -10.72
C VAL A 7 1.64 -10.11 -9.94
N ILE A 8 2.10 -9.05 -9.30
CA ILE A 8 1.30 -8.08 -8.57
C ILE A 8 1.58 -6.72 -9.16
N LEU A 9 0.51 -6.02 -9.49
CA LEU A 9 0.52 -4.64 -9.97
C LEU A 9 -0.03 -3.74 -8.85
N VAL A 10 0.75 -2.74 -8.46
CA VAL A 10 0.33 -1.64 -7.59
C VAL A 10 0.24 -0.38 -8.45
N ILE A 11 -0.97 0.13 -8.64
CA ILE A 11 -1.21 1.43 -9.26
C ILE A 11 -1.44 2.42 -8.14
N ASP A 12 -0.68 3.50 -8.14
CA ASP A 12 -0.74 4.55 -7.14
C ASP A 12 -1.03 5.88 -7.85
N ALA A 13 -2.18 6.43 -7.53
CA ALA A 13 -2.58 7.78 -7.83
C ALA A 13 -2.71 8.54 -6.51
N ASP A 14 -2.50 9.87 -6.52
CA ASP A 14 -2.48 10.71 -5.31
C ASP A 14 -3.69 10.51 -4.36
N SER A 15 -4.81 9.98 -4.86
CA SER A 15 -6.03 9.74 -4.09
C SER A 15 -6.43 8.26 -3.88
N PHE A 16 -5.78 7.29 -4.52
CA PHE A 16 -6.13 5.87 -4.37
C PHE A 16 -5.00 4.91 -4.80
N GLU A 17 -5.03 3.71 -4.23
CA GLU A 17 -4.14 2.60 -4.62
C GLU A 17 -4.98 1.42 -5.12
N VAL A 18 -4.61 0.85 -6.27
CA VAL A 18 -5.20 -0.38 -6.80
C VAL A 18 -4.17 -1.48 -6.82
N GLN A 19 -4.50 -2.63 -6.25
CA GLN A 19 -3.67 -3.84 -6.29
C GLN A 19 -4.33 -4.87 -7.19
N VAL A 20 -3.63 -5.32 -8.24
CA VAL A 20 -4.11 -6.36 -9.17
C VAL A 20 -3.17 -7.56 -9.13
N TYR A 21 -3.74 -8.76 -9.23
CA TYR A 21 -2.99 -10.02 -9.22
C TYR A 21 -3.55 -11.01 -10.23
N GLN A 22 -2.70 -11.93 -10.68
CA GLN A 22 -3.12 -13.07 -11.49
C GLN A 22 -3.32 -14.31 -10.60
N LYS A 23 -4.56 -14.77 -10.45
CA LYS A 23 -4.90 -16.04 -9.77
C LYS A 23 -4.66 -17.21 -10.74
N LYS A 24 -3.84 -18.19 -10.37
CA LYS A 24 -3.69 -19.46 -11.12
C LYS A 24 -3.78 -20.65 -10.18
N GLU A 25 -4.47 -21.71 -10.62
CA GLU A 25 -4.82 -22.86 -9.78
C GLU A 25 -3.66 -23.83 -9.52
N GLU A 26 -2.61 -23.96 -10.36
CA GLU A 26 -1.50 -24.88 -10.02
C GLU A 26 -0.13 -24.74 -10.78
N TRP A 27 0.96 -25.07 -10.05
CA TRP A 27 2.34 -25.57 -10.39
C TRP A 27 3.65 -24.70 -10.44
N LYS A 28 4.61 -25.19 -9.59
CA LYS A 28 6.10 -25.38 -9.54
C LYS A 28 7.14 -24.38 -10.12
N TYR A 29 8.32 -24.34 -9.46
CA TYR A 29 9.45 -23.37 -9.47
C TYR A 29 10.56 -23.62 -10.51
N THR A 30 11.37 -22.59 -10.81
CA THR A 30 12.79 -22.64 -11.26
C THR A 30 13.47 -21.24 -11.15
N ILE A 31 14.81 -21.18 -11.10
CA ILE A 31 15.71 -20.09 -10.59
C ILE A 31 16.59 -19.47 -11.71
N GLY A 32 16.90 -18.15 -11.66
CA GLY A 32 18.01 -17.42 -12.35
C GLY A 32 17.77 -15.88 -12.53
N GLY A 33 18.33 -15.06 -13.48
CA GLY A 33 18.02 -13.60 -13.75
C GLY A 33 18.35 -13.09 -15.20
N PRO A 34 18.24 -11.78 -15.63
CA PRO A 34 18.32 -10.47 -14.91
C PRO A 34 17.27 -9.31 -15.17
N CYS A 35 17.03 -8.54 -14.09
CA CYS A 35 16.90 -7.06 -13.86
C CYS A 35 16.04 -6.06 -14.69
N VAL A 36 15.00 -5.54 -14.02
CA VAL A 36 14.33 -4.21 -14.11
C VAL A 36 14.03 -3.66 -15.51
N VAL A 37 12.75 -3.51 -15.82
CA VAL A 37 12.27 -2.82 -17.04
C VAL A 37 11.40 -1.64 -16.61
N ALA A 38 11.74 -0.44 -17.09
CA ALA A 38 10.94 0.77 -16.93
C ALA A 38 10.56 1.29 -18.32
N ILE A 39 9.28 1.63 -18.52
CA ILE A 39 8.81 2.30 -19.74
C ILE A 39 8.66 3.79 -19.39
N ASN A 40 9.40 4.66 -20.08
CA ASN A 40 9.27 6.11 -19.97
C ASN A 40 8.50 6.66 -21.18
N ASP A 41 7.52 7.53 -20.93
CA ASP A 41 6.73 8.23 -21.95
C ASP A 41 7.49 9.43 -22.55
N ASN A 42 8.56 9.19 -23.32
CA ASN A 42 9.04 10.17 -24.30
C ASN A 42 8.66 9.66 -25.70
N PRO A 43 7.51 10.10 -26.26
CA PRO A 43 7.02 9.63 -27.53
C PRO A 43 7.66 10.45 -28.66
N THR A 44 8.85 10.05 -29.11
CA THR A 44 9.22 10.25 -30.51
C THR A 44 9.06 8.99 -31.35
N GLY A 45 8.49 7.93 -30.75
CA GLY A 45 8.06 6.74 -31.46
C GLY A 45 6.79 6.21 -30.82
N SER A 46 5.70 6.23 -31.56
CA SER A 46 4.50 5.46 -31.26
C SER A 46 4.88 3.99 -31.09
N ILE A 47 4.90 3.48 -29.87
CA ILE A 47 4.81 2.03 -29.65
C ILE A 47 3.34 1.69 -29.84
N ASP A 48 3.03 1.37 -31.10
CA ASP A 48 1.76 0.77 -31.50
C ASP A 48 1.57 -0.50 -30.68
N CYS A 49 0.47 -0.56 -29.94
CA CYS A 49 0.17 -1.63 -28.99
C CYS A 49 -0.13 -3.00 -29.64
N ASP A 50 0.04 -3.10 -30.97
CA ASP A 50 -0.33 -4.28 -31.75
C ASP A 50 0.79 -4.96 -32.53
N HIS A 51 2.06 -4.53 -32.54
CA HIS A 51 3.13 -5.30 -33.21
C HIS A 51 4.47 -5.34 -32.45
N ASN A 52 4.88 -6.57 -32.11
CA ASN A 52 6.24 -7.04 -31.83
C ASN A 52 7.08 -6.22 -30.85
N PHE A 53 6.96 -6.55 -29.55
CA PHE A 53 8.17 -6.61 -28.73
C PHE A 53 9.17 -7.50 -29.49
N ASP A 54 10.37 -6.98 -29.75
CA ASP A 54 11.41 -7.69 -30.50
C ASP A 54 11.59 -9.10 -29.91
N THR A 55 11.15 -10.10 -30.68
CA THR A 55 11.17 -11.51 -30.30
C THR A 55 12.57 -12.05 -30.00
N SER A 56 13.62 -11.34 -30.40
CA SER A 56 15.00 -11.67 -30.07
C SER A 56 15.36 -11.38 -28.61
N VAL A 57 14.70 -10.42 -27.94
CA VAL A 57 14.91 -10.09 -26.52
C VAL A 57 14.36 -11.20 -25.63
N TYR A 58 13.25 -11.80 -26.03
CA TYR A 58 12.61 -12.90 -25.32
C TYR A 58 13.54 -14.13 -25.19
N PHE A 59 14.46 -14.35 -26.13
CA PHE A 59 15.35 -15.51 -26.11
C PHE A 59 16.29 -15.58 -24.88
N PHE A 60 16.46 -14.46 -24.15
CA PHE A 60 17.32 -14.36 -22.97
C PHE A 60 16.58 -14.12 -21.64
N LEU A 61 15.25 -14.01 -21.66
CA LEU A 61 14.49 -13.67 -20.46
C LEU A 61 14.15 -14.89 -19.61
N GLU A 62 14.07 -14.66 -18.30
CA GLU A 62 13.62 -15.67 -17.36
C GLU A 62 12.11 -15.70 -17.16
N LYS A 63 11.61 -16.83 -16.64
CA LYS A 63 10.17 -17.02 -16.37
C LYS A 63 9.57 -15.93 -15.48
N GLU A 64 10.34 -15.31 -14.58
CA GLU A 64 9.90 -14.14 -13.80
C GLU A 64 9.74 -12.90 -14.70
N GLU A 65 10.74 -12.58 -15.52
CA GLU A 65 10.76 -11.39 -16.38
C GLU A 65 9.67 -11.41 -17.45
N TYR A 66 9.45 -12.55 -18.11
CA TYR A 66 8.33 -12.73 -19.04
C TYR A 66 7.00 -12.32 -18.41
N ARG A 67 6.77 -12.77 -17.18
CA ARG A 67 5.52 -12.48 -16.46
C ARG A 67 5.43 -11.02 -16.03
N LEU A 68 6.55 -10.42 -15.63
CA LEU A 68 6.59 -9.00 -15.30
C LEU A 68 6.33 -8.14 -16.53
N LEU A 69 6.87 -8.51 -17.70
CA LEU A 69 6.60 -7.83 -18.97
C LEU A 69 5.12 -7.89 -19.37
N ASP A 70 4.49 -9.08 -19.26
CA ASP A 70 3.04 -9.20 -19.45
C ASP A 70 2.27 -8.28 -18.48
N GLY A 71 2.72 -8.25 -17.22
CA GLY A 71 2.19 -7.38 -16.18
C GLY A 71 2.34 -5.89 -16.51
N MET A 72 3.47 -5.48 -17.10
CA MET A 72 3.70 -4.11 -17.55
C MET A 72 2.77 -3.72 -18.70
N GLY A 73 2.60 -4.60 -19.68
CA GLY A 73 1.65 -4.37 -20.78
C GLY A 73 0.22 -4.20 -20.29
N PHE A 74 -0.18 -5.00 -19.28
CA PHE A 74 -1.47 -4.82 -18.61
C PHE A 74 -1.54 -3.50 -17.81
N ALA A 75 -0.51 -3.18 -17.03
CA ALA A 75 -0.45 -1.95 -16.25
C ALA A 75 -0.59 -0.70 -17.13
N GLN A 76 0.06 -0.68 -18.30
CA GLN A 76 -0.05 0.41 -19.25
C GLN A 76 -1.48 0.63 -19.74
N LYS A 77 -2.23 -0.46 -20.00
CA LYS A 77 -3.64 -0.37 -20.39
C LYS A 77 -4.49 0.22 -19.25
N VAL A 78 -4.26 -0.20 -18.01
CA VAL A 78 -5.02 0.30 -16.86
C VAL A 78 -4.69 1.76 -16.55
N VAL A 79 -3.41 2.16 -16.57
CA VAL A 79 -3.00 3.55 -16.34
C VAL A 79 -3.61 4.47 -17.40
N LYS A 80 -3.54 4.10 -18.69
CA LYS A 80 -4.20 4.85 -19.77
C LYS A 80 -5.70 4.95 -19.58
N PHE A 81 -6.36 3.88 -19.15
CA PHE A 81 -7.79 3.88 -18.85
C PHE A 81 -8.13 4.86 -17.72
N ILE A 82 -7.37 4.85 -16.61
CA ILE A 82 -7.54 5.78 -15.49
C ILE A 82 -7.35 7.23 -15.96
N GLU A 83 -6.32 7.50 -16.75
CA GLU A 83 -6.07 8.85 -17.28
C GLU A 83 -7.21 9.30 -18.20
N GLN A 84 -7.73 8.42 -19.06
CA GLN A 84 -8.80 8.74 -20.00
C GLN A 84 -10.14 9.00 -19.29
N GLU A 85 -10.53 8.12 -18.38
CA GLU A 85 -11.84 8.16 -17.71
C GLU A 85 -11.88 9.14 -16.54
N ALA A 86 -10.83 9.17 -15.72
CA ALA A 86 -10.80 9.96 -14.49
C ALA A 86 -9.94 11.22 -14.57
N LYS A 87 -9.15 11.42 -15.64
CA LYS A 87 -8.19 12.53 -15.79
C LYS A 87 -7.16 12.60 -14.66
N ILE A 88 -6.75 11.43 -14.16
CA ILE A 88 -5.79 11.28 -13.07
C ILE A 88 -4.52 10.62 -13.60
N ILE A 89 -3.38 11.28 -13.40
CA ILE A 89 -2.05 10.72 -13.67
C ILE A 89 -1.73 9.70 -12.57
N SER A 90 -1.30 8.50 -12.97
CA SER A 90 -1.02 7.40 -12.05
C SER A 90 0.35 6.80 -12.36
N SER A 91 1.01 6.24 -11.34
CA SER A 91 2.22 5.42 -11.53
C SER A 91 1.90 3.96 -11.22
N ALA A 92 2.66 3.03 -11.78
CA ALA A 92 2.46 1.61 -11.61
C ALA A 92 3.76 0.87 -11.28
N GLY A 93 3.69 -0.05 -10.32
CA GLY A 93 4.78 -0.96 -9.96
C GLY A 93 4.35 -2.40 -10.13
N ILE A 94 5.19 -3.21 -10.77
CA ILE A 94 4.93 -4.63 -11.03
C ILE A 94 6.03 -5.47 -10.37
N SER A 95 5.65 -6.46 -9.57
CA SER A 95 6.63 -7.41 -8.98
C SER A 95 5.98 -8.74 -8.59
N SER A 96 6.74 -9.62 -7.95
CA SER A 96 6.29 -10.94 -7.49
C SER A 96 5.46 -10.90 -6.20
N ASN A 97 5.52 -9.81 -5.42
CA ASN A 97 4.73 -9.62 -4.20
C ASN A 97 4.38 -8.13 -3.93
N LYS A 98 3.48 -7.88 -2.97
CA LYS A 98 2.88 -6.55 -2.72
C LYS A 98 3.92 -5.53 -2.28
N LEU A 99 4.83 -5.96 -1.41
CA LEU A 99 5.93 -5.14 -0.92
C LEU A 99 6.80 -4.64 -2.07
N LEU A 100 7.28 -5.55 -2.92
CA LEU A 100 8.16 -5.18 -4.03
C LEU A 100 7.44 -4.40 -5.12
N ALA A 101 6.16 -4.69 -5.39
CA ALA A 101 5.37 -3.91 -6.33
C ALA A 101 5.18 -2.46 -5.85
N LYS A 102 5.00 -2.24 -4.54
CA LYS A 102 4.93 -0.89 -3.96
C LYS A 102 6.27 -0.16 -4.03
N VAL A 103 7.39 -0.86 -3.78
CA VAL A 103 8.74 -0.31 -3.95
C VAL A 103 8.97 0.11 -5.42
N ALA A 104 8.62 -0.77 -6.37
CA ALA A 104 8.71 -0.49 -7.80
C ALA A 104 7.89 0.75 -8.20
N CYS A 105 6.65 0.84 -7.70
CA CYS A 105 5.74 1.94 -8.00
C CYS A 105 6.30 3.29 -7.52
N LYS A 106 6.93 3.33 -6.33
CA LYS A 106 7.56 4.54 -5.80
C LYS A 106 8.78 5.00 -6.62
N TYR A 107 9.53 4.07 -7.20
CA TYR A 107 10.86 4.33 -7.76
C TYR A 107 10.87 5.28 -8.97
N ASN A 108 9.85 5.23 -9.82
CA ASN A 108 9.78 6.04 -11.06
C ASN A 108 8.57 6.99 -11.09
N LYS A 109 8.13 7.48 -9.92
CA LYS A 109 7.06 8.50 -9.88
C LYS A 109 7.59 9.87 -10.34
N PRO A 110 6.74 10.74 -10.92
CA PRO A 110 5.35 10.50 -11.33
C PRO A 110 5.22 9.88 -12.74
N ASN A 111 4.04 9.37 -13.08
CA ASN A 111 3.68 8.79 -14.39
C ASN A 111 4.60 7.63 -14.89
N GLY A 112 5.27 6.92 -13.98
CA GLY A 112 6.16 5.83 -14.37
C GLY A 112 5.52 4.46 -14.20
N ILE A 113 5.87 3.53 -15.10
CA ILE A 113 5.57 2.10 -14.97
C ILE A 113 6.88 1.33 -14.77
N THR A 114 7.01 0.65 -13.64
CA THR A 114 8.26 -0.01 -13.23
C THR A 114 8.02 -1.47 -12.90
N ALA A 115 8.75 -2.39 -13.55
CA ALA A 115 8.86 -3.77 -13.10
C ALA A 115 10.10 -3.96 -12.22
N LEU A 116 9.93 -4.56 -11.05
CA LEU A 116 11.01 -4.88 -10.12
C LEU A 116 11.13 -6.40 -9.91
N THR A 117 12.25 -6.98 -10.32
CA THR A 117 12.58 -8.37 -10.02
C THR A 117 13.17 -8.49 -8.62
N ARG A 118 13.19 -9.71 -8.07
CA ARG A 118 13.88 -9.97 -6.78
C ARG A 118 15.37 -9.59 -6.83
N GLN A 119 16.03 -9.86 -7.95
CA GLN A 119 17.43 -9.46 -8.13
C GLN A 119 17.60 -7.94 -8.23
N GLY A 120 16.69 -7.26 -8.94
CA GLY A 120 16.66 -5.80 -9.01
C GLY A 120 16.54 -5.18 -7.61
N PHE A 121 15.65 -5.74 -6.77
CA PHE A 121 15.50 -5.30 -5.39
C PHE A 121 16.78 -5.42 -4.57
N ASN A 122 17.55 -6.50 -4.76
CA ASN A 122 18.84 -6.64 -4.08
C ASN A 122 19.87 -5.59 -4.52
N ARG A 123 19.77 -5.07 -5.75
CA ARG A 123 20.69 -4.04 -6.24
C ARG A 123 20.36 -2.65 -5.72
N ILE A 124 19.08 -2.33 -5.57
CA ILE A 124 18.63 -1.01 -5.11
C ILE A 124 18.50 -0.90 -3.58
N CYS A 125 18.72 -1.99 -2.83
CA CYS A 125 18.50 -1.97 -1.38
C CYS A 125 19.46 -1.05 -0.60
N SER A 126 20.56 -0.59 -1.21
CA SER A 126 21.42 0.45 -0.62
C SER A 126 20.78 1.84 -0.61
N ASP A 127 19.78 2.06 -1.46
CA ASP A 127 19.24 3.40 -1.73
C ASP A 127 17.86 3.60 -1.08
N ILE A 128 17.38 2.59 -0.35
CA ILE A 128 16.06 2.58 0.29
C ILE A 128 16.26 2.73 1.80
N ASP A 129 15.67 3.75 2.41
CA ASP A 129 15.53 3.81 3.87
C ASP A 129 14.62 2.65 4.31
N PHE A 130 15.01 1.88 5.33
CA PHE A 130 14.20 0.72 5.73
C PHE A 130 12.78 1.11 6.15
N ARG A 131 12.58 2.34 6.65
CA ARG A 131 11.27 2.89 7.04
C ARG A 131 10.35 3.11 5.84
N ASP A 132 10.89 3.20 4.62
CA ASP A 132 10.10 3.34 3.40
C ASP A 132 9.44 2.04 2.93
N LEU A 133 9.83 0.89 3.50
CA LEU A 133 9.18 -0.39 3.23
C LEU A 133 7.80 -0.46 3.88
N THR A 134 6.81 -0.88 3.09
CA THR A 134 5.46 -1.17 3.59
C THR A 134 5.53 -2.16 4.74
N GLY A 135 4.90 -1.83 5.88
CA GLY A 135 4.96 -2.61 7.12
C GLY A 135 5.98 -2.09 8.13
N LEU A 136 6.98 -1.31 7.69
CA LEU A 136 8.01 -0.73 8.54
C LEU A 136 7.94 0.81 8.62
N GLY A 137 6.86 1.44 8.16
CA GLY A 137 6.66 2.90 8.29
C GLY A 137 6.00 3.36 9.61
N GLY A 138 5.40 2.44 10.38
CA GLY A 138 4.70 2.72 11.64
C GLY A 138 5.50 2.37 12.90
N ASP A 139 4.80 2.09 14.00
CA ASP A 139 5.38 1.82 15.32
C ASP A 139 6.44 0.71 15.31
N LEU A 140 6.24 -0.36 14.54
CA LEU A 140 7.21 -1.46 14.47
C LEU A 140 8.55 -0.98 13.91
N GLY A 141 8.53 -0.20 12.83
CA GLY A 141 9.76 0.34 12.27
C GLY A 141 10.40 1.39 13.17
N GLU A 142 9.63 2.17 13.94
CA GLU A 142 10.17 3.09 14.95
C GLU A 142 10.87 2.32 16.07
N LYS A 143 10.30 1.20 16.52
CA LYS A 143 10.95 0.30 17.49
C LYS A 143 12.26 -0.27 16.94
N VAL A 144 12.30 -0.66 15.66
CA VAL A 144 13.52 -1.13 14.99
C VAL A 144 14.55 0.00 14.91
N GLU A 145 14.13 1.21 14.54
CA GLU A 145 14.98 2.41 14.45
C GLU A 145 15.56 2.79 15.82
N ASN A 146 14.78 2.71 16.88
CA ASN A 146 15.24 2.96 18.24
C ASN A 146 16.32 1.96 18.70
N LEU A 147 16.30 0.74 18.17
CA LEU A 147 17.26 -0.31 18.53
C LEU A 147 18.55 -0.25 17.68
N PHE A 148 18.43 -0.03 16.37
CA PHE A 148 19.56 -0.12 15.42
C PHE A 148 19.96 1.22 14.79
N GLY A 149 19.24 2.29 15.07
CA GLY A 149 19.37 3.59 14.42
C GLY A 149 18.64 3.68 13.08
N GLN A 150 18.69 4.86 12.46
CA GLN A 150 18.27 5.06 11.09
C GLN A 150 19.26 4.38 10.14
N LEU A 151 18.75 3.50 9.28
CA LEU A 151 19.57 2.64 8.41
C LEU A 151 19.00 2.61 6.99
N TYR A 152 19.88 2.43 6.02
CA TYR A 152 19.47 1.93 4.72
C TYR A 152 19.15 0.43 4.81
N LEU A 153 18.30 -0.04 3.90
CA LEU A 153 17.78 -1.39 3.92
C LEU A 153 18.88 -2.46 3.84
N ASN A 154 19.93 -2.23 3.04
CA ASN A 154 21.10 -3.12 2.99
C ASN A 154 21.81 -3.24 4.35
N GLN A 155 21.90 -2.15 5.12
CA GLN A 155 22.51 -2.14 6.45
C GLN A 155 21.63 -2.90 7.44
N LEU A 156 20.31 -2.67 7.44
CA LEU A 156 19.39 -3.43 8.28
C LEU A 156 19.49 -4.94 8.00
N ARG A 157 19.50 -5.36 6.72
CA ARG A 157 19.70 -6.77 6.35
C ARG A 157 20.99 -7.35 6.93
N ASN A 158 22.09 -6.61 6.79
CA ASN A 158 23.38 -7.04 7.32
C ASN A 158 23.33 -7.18 8.85
N MET A 159 22.68 -6.25 9.55
CA MET A 159 22.47 -6.33 11.00
C MET A 159 21.67 -7.57 11.39
N LEU A 160 20.62 -7.90 10.65
CA LEU A 160 19.75 -9.05 10.91
C LEU A 160 20.39 -10.41 10.55
N ASN A 161 21.56 -10.44 9.92
CA ASN A 161 22.31 -11.68 9.70
C ASN A 161 23.05 -12.15 10.96
N PHE A 162 23.21 -11.29 11.96
CA PHE A 162 23.86 -11.64 13.22
C PHE A 162 22.84 -12.18 14.22
N THR A 163 23.05 -13.41 14.71
CA THR A 163 22.17 -14.06 15.69
C THR A 163 21.96 -13.21 16.95
N TRP A 164 23.00 -12.51 17.41
CA TRP A 164 22.89 -11.62 18.57
C TRP A 164 21.90 -10.47 18.32
N ASN A 165 21.97 -9.81 17.16
CA ASN A 165 21.04 -8.73 16.81
C ASN A 165 19.61 -9.25 16.64
N LEU A 166 19.41 -10.43 16.06
CA LEU A 166 18.09 -11.05 15.99
C LEU A 166 17.51 -11.30 17.38
N ASN A 167 18.31 -11.80 18.32
CA ASN A 167 17.87 -12.00 19.71
C ASN A 167 17.55 -10.68 20.42
N CYS A 168 18.35 -9.64 20.20
CA CYS A 168 18.06 -8.29 20.70
C CYS A 168 16.74 -7.75 20.17
N LEU A 169 16.50 -7.89 18.86
CA LEU A 169 15.25 -7.47 18.24
C LEU A 169 14.06 -8.30 18.78
N ALA A 170 14.21 -9.62 18.91
CA ALA A 170 13.17 -10.49 19.45
C ALA A 170 12.79 -10.14 20.90
N ASN A 171 13.77 -9.75 21.73
CA ASN A 171 13.48 -9.26 23.09
C ASN A 171 12.78 -7.90 23.09
N TRP A 172 12.92 -7.11 22.03
CA TRP A 172 12.38 -5.75 21.93
C TRP A 172 10.97 -5.70 21.32
N VAL A 173 10.74 -6.47 20.24
CA VAL A 173 9.47 -6.46 19.49
C VAL A 173 8.72 -7.79 19.52
N GLY A 174 9.36 -8.87 19.98
CA GLY A 174 8.82 -10.22 19.93
C GLY A 174 9.34 -11.02 18.73
N TYR A 175 9.19 -12.35 18.81
CA TYR A 175 9.73 -13.28 17.81
C TYR A 175 9.02 -13.15 16.45
N GLU A 176 7.69 -13.06 16.46
CA GLU A 176 6.89 -12.94 15.22
C GLU A 176 7.23 -11.67 14.44
N ASP A 177 7.29 -10.52 15.13
CA ASP A 177 7.68 -9.24 14.54
C ASP A 177 9.13 -9.26 14.06
N THR A 178 10.03 -9.95 14.76
CA THR A 178 11.44 -10.10 14.33
C THR A 178 11.55 -10.89 13.01
N GLU A 179 10.84 -12.01 12.91
CA GLU A 179 10.79 -12.79 11.66
C GLU A 179 10.15 -11.98 10.53
N TYR A 180 9.06 -11.26 10.82
CA TYR A 180 8.41 -10.36 9.86
C TYR A 180 9.34 -9.25 9.35
N VAL A 181 10.06 -8.57 10.25
CA VAL A 181 11.07 -7.56 9.89
C VAL A 181 12.15 -8.19 9.01
N ARG A 182 12.63 -9.39 9.35
CA ARG A 182 13.64 -10.10 8.55
C ARG A 182 13.11 -10.47 7.15
N GLU A 183 11.87 -10.90 7.04
CA GLU A 183 11.23 -11.25 5.76
C GLU A 183 11.07 -10.02 4.87
N ILE A 184 10.47 -8.94 5.40
CA ILE A 184 10.29 -7.69 4.67
C ILE A 184 11.62 -7.09 4.28
N ALA A 185 12.61 -7.09 5.19
CA ALA A 185 13.94 -6.60 4.88
C ALA A 185 14.50 -7.32 3.64
N ASN A 186 14.29 -8.64 3.53
CA ASN A 186 14.71 -9.46 2.40
C ASN A 186 13.75 -9.46 1.19
N GLY A 187 12.71 -8.63 1.20
CA GLY A 187 11.77 -8.48 0.09
C GLY A 187 10.76 -9.61 -0.01
N ILE A 188 10.58 -10.34 1.09
CA ILE A 188 9.66 -11.46 1.19
C ILE A 188 8.36 -10.93 1.80
N CYS A 189 7.26 -11.18 1.11
CA CYS A 189 5.92 -10.83 1.57
C CYS A 189 4.97 -11.94 1.14
N TYR A 190 4.27 -12.52 2.10
CA TYR A 190 3.29 -13.58 1.88
C TYR A 190 1.84 -13.09 1.88
N GLN A 191 1.63 -11.80 2.11
CA GLN A 191 0.28 -11.22 2.09
C GLN A 191 -0.32 -11.40 0.70
N GLU A 192 -1.50 -12.02 0.67
CA GLU A 192 -2.28 -12.15 -0.56
C GLU A 192 -2.89 -10.80 -0.95
N VAL A 193 -3.22 -10.65 -2.23
CA VAL A 193 -4.04 -9.52 -2.66
C VAL A 193 -5.48 -9.88 -2.35
N GLU A 194 -6.11 -9.04 -1.54
CA GLU A 194 -7.50 -9.20 -1.18
C GLU A 194 -8.36 -8.41 -2.16
N ASP A 195 -9.45 -9.01 -2.61
CA ASP A 195 -10.45 -8.34 -3.44
C ASP A 195 -11.21 -7.34 -2.56
N LYS A 196 -10.65 -6.13 -2.43
CA LYS A 196 -11.22 -5.05 -1.63
C LYS A 196 -11.89 -4.03 -2.54
N LEU A 197 -13.18 -4.24 -2.79
CA LEU A 197 -13.99 -3.30 -3.59
C LEU A 197 -14.24 -1.97 -2.85
N MET A 198 -14.27 -1.99 -1.51
CA MET A 198 -14.63 -0.83 -0.70
C MET A 198 -13.84 -0.82 0.62
N PHE A 199 -13.59 0.37 1.17
CA PHE A 199 -13.03 0.51 2.52
C PHE A 199 -14.04 0.08 3.58
N ASP A 200 -13.62 -0.61 4.64
CA ASP A 200 -14.51 -1.13 5.70
C ASP A 200 -15.06 -0.03 6.62
N GLY A 201 -14.47 1.17 6.57
CA GLY A 201 -14.89 2.30 7.37
C GLY A 201 -14.53 3.63 6.71
N LEU A 202 -15.17 4.68 7.20
CA LEU A 202 -14.88 6.06 6.84
C LEU A 202 -14.24 6.76 8.04
N ASN A 203 -13.26 7.61 7.78
CA ASN A 203 -12.63 8.44 8.80
C ASN A 203 -12.72 9.92 8.40
N CYS A 204 -12.98 10.78 9.40
CA CYS A 204 -12.82 12.22 9.33
C CYS A 204 -12.04 12.68 10.55
N GLY A 205 -10.82 13.18 10.35
CA GLY A 205 -9.96 13.63 11.44
C GLY A 205 -9.16 14.87 11.06
N ARG A 206 -8.73 15.62 12.07
CA ARG A 206 -7.80 16.74 11.96
C ARG A 206 -6.78 16.67 13.09
N GLY A 207 -5.50 16.87 12.75
CA GLY A 207 -4.41 16.94 13.71
C GLY A 207 -3.98 18.37 14.01
N TYR A 208 -3.13 18.54 15.02
CA TYR A 208 -2.44 19.80 15.34
C TYR A 208 -3.37 21.02 15.57
N LEU A 209 -4.56 20.77 16.12
CA LEU A 209 -5.54 21.82 16.43
C LEU A 209 -5.16 22.57 17.71
N LYS A 210 -5.31 23.89 17.69
CA LYS A 210 -5.25 24.72 18.90
C LYS A 210 -6.66 24.86 19.46
N ILE A 211 -6.95 24.17 20.56
CA ILE A 211 -8.26 24.18 21.21
C ILE A 211 -8.06 24.77 22.61
N GLU A 212 -8.53 25.99 22.83
CA GLU A 212 -8.38 26.71 24.11
C GLU A 212 -9.68 26.67 24.91
N THR A 213 -10.82 26.63 24.21
CA THR A 213 -12.14 26.67 24.82
C THR A 213 -13.00 25.46 24.44
N LYS A 214 -14.05 25.23 25.23
CA LYS A 214 -15.12 24.28 24.89
C LYS A 214 -15.81 24.67 23.57
N GLY A 215 -15.87 25.97 23.25
CA GLY A 215 -16.44 26.48 22.00
C GLY A 215 -15.62 26.06 20.78
N ASP A 216 -14.30 26.13 20.87
CA ASP A 216 -13.38 25.71 19.81
C ASP A 216 -13.54 24.22 19.55
N PHE A 217 -13.53 23.42 20.61
CA PHE A 217 -13.73 21.97 20.53
C PHE A 217 -15.07 21.61 19.88
N ARG A 218 -16.15 22.28 20.29
CA ARG A 218 -17.47 22.05 19.71
C ARG A 218 -17.53 22.43 18.23
N SER A 219 -16.87 23.51 17.83
CA SER A 219 -16.83 23.97 16.44
C SER A 219 -16.08 22.98 15.55
N GLU A 220 -14.92 22.50 16.01
CA GLU A 220 -14.15 21.48 15.31
C GLU A 220 -14.89 20.13 15.22
N LEU A 221 -15.52 19.70 16.31
CA LEU A 221 -16.33 18.49 16.33
C LEU A 221 -17.52 18.59 15.35
N ASN A 222 -18.22 19.72 15.33
CA ASN A 222 -19.32 19.96 14.40
C ASN A 222 -18.85 19.92 12.94
N TYR A 223 -17.71 20.52 12.64
CA TYR A 223 -17.11 20.47 11.29
C TYR A 223 -16.81 19.03 10.86
N LEU A 224 -16.18 18.23 11.73
CA LEU A 224 -15.89 16.83 11.44
C LEU A 224 -17.16 15.98 11.30
N ALA A 225 -18.16 16.22 12.16
CA ALA A 225 -19.45 15.53 12.09
C ALA A 225 -20.20 15.82 10.78
N GLN A 226 -20.18 17.08 10.31
CA GLN A 226 -20.81 17.44 9.04
C GLN A 226 -20.10 16.77 7.86
N ASN A 227 -18.77 16.79 7.82
CA ASN A 227 -18.00 16.08 6.79
C ASN A 227 -18.27 14.58 6.81
N LEU A 228 -18.36 13.97 8.00
CA LEU A 228 -18.68 12.55 8.13
C LEU A 228 -20.09 12.25 7.62
N LYS A 229 -21.08 13.09 7.95
CA LYS A 229 -22.46 12.97 7.45
C LYS A 229 -22.50 13.00 5.92
N ASP A 230 -21.79 13.95 5.30
CA ASP A 230 -21.77 14.07 3.84
C ASP A 230 -21.14 12.84 3.19
N ARG A 231 -20.06 12.30 3.76
CA ARG A 231 -19.45 11.04 3.30
C ARG A 231 -20.36 9.82 3.50
N LEU A 232 -21.05 9.73 4.63
CA LEU A 232 -22.02 8.65 4.89
C LEU A 232 -23.19 8.70 3.90
N ASN A 233 -23.68 9.89 3.53
CA ASN A 233 -24.72 10.03 2.52
C ASN A 233 -24.27 9.52 1.14
N LEU A 234 -23.00 9.74 0.77
CA LEU A 234 -22.43 9.18 -0.46
C LEU A 234 -22.35 7.65 -0.40
N GLU A 235 -21.97 7.07 0.74
CA GLU A 235 -21.96 5.63 0.94
C GLU A 235 -23.35 5.00 0.77
N VAL A 236 -24.39 5.62 1.32
CA VAL A 236 -25.77 5.17 1.12
C VAL A 236 -26.17 5.27 -0.34
N LYS A 237 -25.86 6.40 -0.99
CA LYS A 237 -26.26 6.67 -2.37
C LYS A 237 -25.62 5.69 -3.36
N TYR A 238 -24.30 5.53 -3.29
CA TYR A 238 -23.50 4.82 -4.29
C TYR A 238 -23.20 3.37 -3.92
N ASN A 239 -23.07 3.07 -2.63
CA ASN A 239 -22.62 1.75 -2.15
C ASN A 239 -23.71 0.98 -1.39
N LYS A 240 -24.90 1.58 -1.21
CA LYS A 240 -26.09 0.95 -0.58
C LYS A 240 -25.78 0.33 0.79
N ARG A 241 -24.91 0.99 1.56
CA ARG A 241 -24.49 0.53 2.89
C ARG A 241 -24.58 1.66 3.92
N PHE A 242 -24.68 1.26 5.18
CA PHE A 242 -24.79 2.16 6.33
C PHE A 242 -23.74 1.80 7.39
N ALA A 243 -23.24 2.82 8.08
CA ALA A 243 -22.40 2.60 9.24
C ALA A 243 -23.23 1.98 10.38
N LYS A 244 -22.65 1.00 11.09
CA LYS A 244 -23.27 0.40 12.28
C LYS A 244 -22.80 1.05 13.58
N ASN A 245 -21.61 1.64 13.57
CA ASN A 245 -20.98 2.27 14.72
C ASN A 245 -20.25 3.53 14.27
N VAL A 246 -20.25 4.57 15.11
CA VAL A 246 -19.41 5.75 14.95
C VAL A 246 -18.53 5.88 16.18
N LEU A 247 -17.21 5.84 16.00
CA LEU A 247 -16.24 6.05 17.05
C LEU A 247 -15.74 7.49 17.01
N VAL A 248 -15.86 8.21 18.12
CA VAL A 248 -15.20 9.51 18.30
C VAL A 248 -13.93 9.27 19.11
N GLN A 249 -12.81 9.74 18.59
CA GLN A 249 -11.51 9.66 19.24
C GLN A 249 -10.81 11.01 19.17
N TYR A 250 -10.19 11.43 20.28
CA TYR A 250 -9.36 12.62 20.31
C TYR A 250 -8.13 12.40 21.20
N THR A 251 -7.05 13.09 20.85
CA THR A 251 -5.79 13.03 21.58
C THR A 251 -5.41 14.44 22.03
N ARG A 252 -5.16 14.61 23.33
CA ARG A 252 -4.68 15.86 23.92
C ARG A 252 -3.23 15.71 24.36
N ARG A 253 -2.41 16.72 24.07
CA ARG A 253 -1.06 16.85 24.61
C ARG A 253 -1.09 17.89 25.72
N THR A 254 -0.67 17.51 26.92
CA THR A 254 -0.52 18.40 28.07
C THR A 254 0.93 18.36 28.56
N LEU A 255 1.28 19.21 29.52
CA LEU A 255 2.60 19.16 30.17
C LEU A 255 2.88 17.79 30.83
N GLY A 256 1.84 17.04 31.21
CA GLY A 256 1.94 15.72 31.83
C GLY A 256 2.04 14.54 30.86
N GLY A 257 1.98 14.79 29.54
CA GLY A 257 2.08 13.75 28.52
C GLY A 257 0.98 13.82 27.46
N ILE A 258 0.79 12.71 26.74
CA ILE A 258 -0.20 12.57 25.68
C ILE A 258 -1.30 11.63 26.17
N TYR A 259 -2.55 12.07 26.07
CA TYR A 259 -3.73 11.31 26.49
C TYR A 259 -4.69 11.16 25.33
N THR A 260 -5.14 9.93 25.08
CA THR A 260 -6.12 9.59 24.06
C THR A 260 -7.39 9.09 24.72
N GLU A 261 -8.52 9.64 24.33
CA GLU A 261 -9.85 9.20 24.76
C GLU A 261 -10.68 8.84 23.53
N SER A 262 -11.52 7.81 23.66
CA SER A 262 -12.40 7.35 22.60
C SER A 262 -13.71 6.83 23.15
N PHE A 263 -14.82 7.11 22.46
CA PHE A 263 -16.15 6.63 22.83
C PHE A 263 -17.00 6.38 21.58
N ASN A 264 -17.87 5.38 21.65
CA ASN A 264 -18.85 5.13 20.60
C ASN A 264 -20.03 6.09 20.73
N VAL A 265 -20.55 6.53 19.59
CA VAL A 265 -21.80 7.28 19.48
C VAL A 265 -22.88 6.30 19.05
N GLU A 266 -23.97 6.25 19.81
CA GLU A 266 -25.15 5.50 19.40
C GLU A 266 -25.71 6.09 18.10
N PHE A 267 -25.94 5.22 17.13
CA PHE A 267 -26.42 5.58 15.81
C PHE A 267 -27.48 4.57 15.37
N ASN A 268 -28.69 5.03 15.05
CA ASN A 268 -29.75 4.18 14.51
C ASN A 268 -30.09 4.58 13.07
N PRO A 269 -29.58 3.84 12.06
CA PRO A 269 -29.82 4.17 10.66
C PRO A 269 -31.29 3.99 10.22
N VAL A 270 -32.10 3.23 10.97
CA VAL A 270 -33.47 2.87 10.59
C VAL A 270 -34.44 4.03 10.85
N THR A 271 -34.32 4.71 11.99
CA THR A 271 -35.25 5.78 12.39
C THR A 271 -34.91 7.15 11.80
N ASP A 272 -33.65 7.42 11.49
CA ASP A 272 -33.21 8.74 11.01
C ASP A 272 -33.31 8.90 9.48
N PHE A 273 -33.43 7.79 8.73
CA PHE A 273 -33.45 7.78 7.27
C PHE A 273 -34.61 6.99 6.64
N GLY A 274 -35.49 6.36 7.43
CA GLY A 274 -36.70 5.70 6.93
C GLY A 274 -36.43 4.44 6.09
N PHE A 275 -35.46 3.63 6.49
CA PHE A 275 -34.99 2.47 5.70
C PHE A 275 -35.60 1.15 6.18
N ASP A 276 -36.15 0.34 5.27
CA ASP A 276 -36.84 -0.93 5.56
C ASP A 276 -35.94 -2.18 5.46
N GLY A 277 -34.66 -2.01 5.09
CA GLY A 277 -33.72 -3.12 4.97
C GLY A 277 -33.59 -3.71 3.56
N GLU A 278 -34.38 -3.28 2.57
CA GLU A 278 -34.37 -3.87 1.22
C GLU A 278 -33.75 -2.99 0.13
N GLY A 279 -33.22 -1.81 0.45
CA GLY A 279 -32.44 -1.01 -0.49
C GLY A 279 -33.26 -0.08 -1.39
N SER A 280 -34.58 0.01 -1.20
CA SER A 280 -35.38 1.10 -1.77
C SER A 280 -35.40 2.31 -0.83
N LEU A 281 -35.16 3.50 -1.41
CA LEU A 281 -35.62 4.77 -0.82
C LEU A 281 -37.12 4.89 -0.95
#